data_AF-A0A662FGC3-F1
#
_entry.id   AF-A0A662FGC3-F1
#
_cell.length_a   1.000
_cell.length_b   1.000
_cell.length_c   1.000
_cell.angle_alpha   90.00
_cell.angle_beta   90.00
_cell.angle_gamma   90.00
#
_symmetry.space_group_name_H-M   'P 1'
#
loop_
_entity.id
_entity.type
_entity.pdbx_description
1 polymer ?
#
loop_
_entity_poly.entity_id
_entity_poly.type
_entity_poly.pdbx_seq_one_letter_code
_entity_poly.pdbx_strand_id
1 'polypeptide(L)'
;MTTILGVRTNKDDERAIILGADRQLNYYEGDQHTEKAEIEKILKFKNNDAIYAIASVGPEDKDVNAFFTYLQRGIANFEKFLKAISKGQHTGPFAVYASLLKIRQDFERIQKKKIDLTVWESKFLQYIENKYRPKTEFTKNLMDLVQDIFKRREDPVFQALTSGYFLELDLLNRIYFSKHKKERPFVSEATELIIASNKPKLGLFYVDFQGTVSASDNDDKMLEYFCLGSGSVFSEEYFENNEFDDDKNIKDIKKKLKVDKISFADVGLSEAVCLAYGALKKAVLKDPDSSEKIDLIIVDKGGFFDLGKHIEERKKEVEKEALIEGINKYFNKKSKKSKK
;
A
#
# COMPACT_ATOMS: atom_id res chain seq x y z
N MET A 1 11.67 -9.36 2.51
CA MET A 1 11.40 -7.94 2.80
C MET A 1 11.41 -7.17 1.48
N THR A 2 11.02 -5.90 1.49
CA THR A 2 10.84 -5.07 0.28
C THR A 2 11.16 -3.63 0.61
N THR A 3 11.46 -2.82 -0.40
CA THR A 3 11.43 -1.37 -0.29
C THR A 3 10.34 -0.83 -1.21
N ILE A 4 9.44 -0.03 -0.65
CA ILE A 4 8.33 0.62 -1.36
C ILE A 4 8.43 2.12 -1.14
N LEU A 5 8.16 2.87 -2.21
CA LEU A 5 8.20 4.32 -2.21
C LEU A 5 7.01 4.87 -3.00
N GLY A 6 6.25 5.77 -2.40
CA GLY A 6 5.30 6.62 -3.10
C GLY A 6 5.80 8.05 -3.13
N VAL A 7 5.75 8.72 -4.29
CA VAL A 7 6.10 10.13 -4.45
C VAL A 7 4.95 10.86 -5.15
N ARG A 8 4.47 11.95 -4.57
CA ARG A 8 3.42 12.80 -5.16
C ARG A 8 4.04 14.04 -5.81
N THR A 9 3.69 14.30 -7.07
CA THR A 9 4.06 15.57 -7.74
C THR A 9 3.24 16.73 -7.18
N ASN A 10 3.83 17.91 -7.04
CA ASN A 10 3.14 19.13 -6.63
C ASN A 10 3.08 20.22 -7.73
N LYS A 11 3.63 19.98 -8.91
CA LYS A 11 3.48 20.87 -10.07
C LYS A 11 2.08 20.76 -10.72
N ASP A 12 1.41 21.89 -10.91
CA ASP A 12 -0.03 21.97 -11.23
C ASP A 12 -0.47 21.29 -12.54
N ASP A 13 0.31 21.38 -13.61
CA ASP A 13 0.00 20.79 -14.92
C ASP A 13 0.43 19.30 -15.04
N GLU A 14 1.16 18.82 -14.05
CA GLU A 14 1.81 17.51 -14.05
C GLU A 14 1.36 16.58 -12.92
N ARG A 15 0.25 16.91 -12.24
CA ARG A 15 -0.30 16.12 -11.12
C ARG A 15 -0.41 14.62 -11.42
N ALA A 16 0.41 13.85 -10.71
CA ALA A 16 0.51 12.40 -10.74
C ALA A 16 1.09 11.88 -9.41
N ILE A 17 1.03 10.56 -9.24
CA ILE A 17 1.67 9.85 -8.14
C ILE A 17 2.54 8.77 -8.75
N ILE A 18 3.76 8.65 -8.26
CA ILE A 18 4.71 7.63 -8.68
C ILE A 18 4.77 6.63 -7.54
N LEU A 19 4.37 5.40 -7.80
CA LEU A 19 4.49 4.30 -6.85
C LEU A 19 5.58 3.36 -7.35
N GLY A 20 6.57 3.11 -6.51
CA GLY A 20 7.71 2.26 -6.82
C GLY A 20 7.92 1.19 -5.78
N ALA A 21 8.42 0.04 -6.22
CA ALA A 21 8.77 -1.08 -5.36
C ALA A 21 9.88 -1.91 -5.99
N ASP A 22 10.70 -2.55 -5.16
CA ASP A 22 11.63 -3.57 -5.63
C ASP A 22 10.96 -4.93 -5.84
N ARG A 23 11.49 -5.75 -6.75
CA ARG A 23 10.90 -7.06 -7.11
C ARG A 23 11.65 -8.21 -6.42
N GLN A 24 11.47 -8.33 -5.10
CA GLN A 24 12.09 -9.40 -4.29
C GLN A 24 11.16 -10.01 -3.24
N LEU A 25 10.97 -11.31 -3.28
CA LEU A 25 10.49 -12.09 -2.15
C LEU A 25 11.69 -12.78 -1.51
N ASN A 26 11.89 -12.55 -0.21
CA ASN A 26 12.92 -13.24 0.57
C ASN A 26 12.28 -14.39 1.33
N TYR A 27 12.82 -15.59 1.18
CA TYR A 27 12.48 -16.74 2.02
C TYR A 27 13.49 -16.86 3.14
N TYR A 28 13.00 -17.19 4.33
CA TYR A 28 13.80 -17.42 5.52
C TYR A 28 13.42 -18.75 6.16
N GLU A 29 14.41 -19.47 6.69
CA GLU A 29 14.23 -20.59 7.61
C GLU A 29 14.78 -20.18 8.98
N GLY A 30 13.89 -19.79 9.90
CA GLY A 30 14.29 -19.08 11.12
C GLY A 30 14.88 -17.71 10.77
N ASP A 31 16.06 -17.41 11.32
CA ASP A 31 16.77 -16.14 11.07
C ASP A 31 17.68 -16.18 9.83
N GLN A 32 17.75 -17.31 9.12
CA GLN A 32 18.63 -17.47 7.96
C GLN A 32 17.87 -17.22 6.66
N HIS A 33 18.43 -16.32 5.85
CA HIS A 33 17.98 -16.09 4.47
C HIS A 33 18.34 -17.31 3.60
N THR A 34 17.33 -17.90 2.95
CA THR A 34 17.49 -19.15 2.19
C THR A 34 17.35 -18.96 0.69
N GLU A 35 16.41 -18.12 0.24
CA GLU A 35 16.13 -17.96 -1.20
C GLU A 35 15.60 -16.56 -1.53
N LYS A 36 15.83 -16.10 -2.77
CA LYS A 36 15.23 -14.90 -3.36
C LYS A 36 14.40 -15.31 -4.57
N ALA A 37 13.12 -14.95 -4.57
CA ALA A 37 12.27 -15.02 -5.75
C ALA A 37 11.92 -13.62 -6.26
N GLU A 38 11.66 -13.51 -7.55
CA GLU A 38 11.20 -12.28 -8.16
C GLU A 38 9.68 -12.26 -8.25
N ILE A 39 9.06 -11.22 -7.69
CA ILE A 39 7.60 -11.05 -7.69
C ILE A 39 7.24 -9.59 -8.00
N GLU A 40 6.11 -9.38 -8.68
CA GLU A 40 5.48 -8.06 -8.73
C GLU A 40 4.86 -7.73 -7.37
N LYS A 41 5.15 -6.55 -6.83
CA LYS A 41 4.61 -6.09 -5.53
C LYS A 41 3.62 -4.94 -5.63
N ILE A 42 3.44 -4.40 -6.83
CA ILE A 42 2.48 -3.32 -7.07
C ILE A 42 1.25 -3.89 -7.76
N LEU A 43 0.19 -4.05 -6.98
CA LEU A 43 -1.12 -4.43 -7.47
C LEU A 43 -1.77 -3.26 -8.20
N LYS A 44 -2.14 -3.47 -9.47
CA LYS A 44 -2.74 -2.44 -10.33
C LYS A 44 -4.11 -2.90 -10.79
N PHE A 45 -5.15 -2.11 -10.53
CA PHE A 45 -6.49 -2.43 -11.01
C PHE A 45 -7.37 -1.19 -11.13
N LYS A 46 -8.52 -1.37 -11.78
CA LYS A 46 -9.58 -0.36 -11.89
C LYS A 46 -10.86 -0.93 -11.33
N ASN A 47 -11.59 -0.08 -10.63
CA ASN A 47 -12.92 -0.38 -10.15
C ASN A 47 -13.82 0.79 -10.53
N ASN A 48 -14.77 0.56 -11.44
CA ASN A 48 -15.52 1.63 -12.10
C ASN A 48 -14.58 2.69 -12.71
N ASP A 49 -14.70 3.96 -12.30
CA ASP A 49 -13.85 5.08 -12.71
C ASP A 49 -12.63 5.30 -11.79
N ALA A 50 -12.53 4.53 -10.70
CA ALA A 50 -11.42 4.57 -9.77
C ALA A 50 -10.25 3.71 -10.26
N ILE A 51 -9.06 4.24 -10.03
CA ILE A 51 -7.78 3.67 -10.42
C ILE A 51 -6.96 3.46 -9.15
N TYR A 52 -6.40 2.27 -9.00
CA TYR A 52 -5.58 1.92 -7.86
C TYR A 52 -4.25 1.31 -8.30
N ALA A 53 -3.17 1.83 -7.73
CA ALA A 53 -1.91 1.11 -7.60
C ALA A 53 -1.61 0.97 -6.10
N ILE A 54 -1.46 -0.26 -5.63
CA ILE A 54 -1.28 -0.58 -4.21
C ILE A 54 -0.01 -1.40 -4.07
N ALA A 55 0.87 -1.00 -3.18
CA ALA A 55 2.06 -1.74 -2.81
C ALA A 55 2.01 -2.05 -1.31
N SER A 56 2.53 -3.20 -0.90
CA SER A 56 2.51 -3.63 0.50
C SER A 56 3.83 -4.15 1.02
N VAL A 57 4.09 -3.84 2.28
CA VAL A 57 5.09 -4.55 3.10
C VAL A 57 4.40 -5.62 3.94
N GLY A 58 5.17 -6.50 4.56
CA GLY A 58 4.67 -7.58 5.42
C GLY A 58 4.77 -8.96 4.74
N PRO A 59 4.04 -9.97 5.27
CA PRO A 59 4.10 -11.34 4.79
C PRO A 59 3.40 -11.48 3.44
N GLU A 60 3.97 -12.33 2.58
CA GLU A 60 3.36 -12.73 1.30
C GLU A 60 2.78 -14.13 1.45
N ASP A 61 1.67 -14.25 2.18
CA ASP A 61 1.01 -15.53 2.45
C ASP A 61 -0.37 -15.65 1.76
N LYS A 62 -1.02 -16.80 1.95
CA LYS A 62 -2.34 -17.06 1.35
C LYS A 62 -3.44 -16.10 1.82
N ASP A 63 -3.31 -15.54 3.02
CA ASP A 63 -4.30 -14.63 3.60
C ASP A 63 -4.16 -13.25 2.95
N VAL A 64 -2.92 -12.77 2.79
CA VAL A 64 -2.59 -11.53 2.05
C VAL A 64 -3.00 -11.63 0.59
N ASN A 65 -2.73 -12.76 -0.06
CA ASN A 65 -3.19 -13.02 -1.44
C ASN A 65 -4.73 -12.98 -1.56
N ALA A 66 -5.44 -13.52 -0.57
CA ALA A 66 -6.90 -13.48 -0.55
C ALA A 66 -7.42 -12.06 -0.30
N PHE A 67 -6.75 -11.27 0.53
CA PHE A 67 -7.02 -9.85 0.75
C PHE A 67 -6.89 -9.05 -0.56
N PHE A 68 -5.78 -9.18 -1.26
CA PHE A 68 -5.59 -8.49 -2.55
C PHE A 68 -6.58 -8.92 -3.63
N THR A 69 -6.91 -10.21 -3.69
CA THR A 69 -7.95 -10.71 -4.59
C THR A 69 -9.30 -10.08 -4.28
N TYR A 70 -9.62 -9.87 -3.00
CA TYR A 70 -10.81 -9.15 -2.58
C TYR A 70 -10.76 -7.68 -2.99
N LEU A 71 -9.63 -6.97 -2.81
CA LEU A 71 -9.51 -5.58 -3.25
C LEU A 71 -9.79 -5.41 -4.75
N GLN A 72 -9.24 -6.29 -5.59
CA GLN A 72 -9.42 -6.22 -7.03
C GLN A 72 -10.84 -6.53 -7.50
N ARG A 73 -11.48 -7.52 -6.87
CA ARG A 73 -12.74 -8.12 -7.36
C ARG A 73 -13.96 -7.75 -6.52
N GLY A 74 -13.78 -6.90 -5.51
CA GLY A 74 -14.80 -6.43 -4.59
C GLY A 74 -15.57 -7.57 -3.90
N ILE A 75 -16.86 -7.32 -3.67
CA ILE A 75 -17.75 -8.20 -2.89
C ILE A 75 -17.72 -9.68 -3.31
N ALA A 76 -17.57 -9.97 -4.61
CA ALA A 76 -17.58 -11.33 -5.13
C ALA A 76 -16.48 -12.23 -4.55
N ASN A 77 -15.41 -11.64 -3.99
CA ASN A 77 -14.32 -12.39 -3.37
C ASN A 77 -14.15 -12.10 -1.88
N PHE A 78 -15.03 -11.29 -1.28
CA PHE A 78 -15.01 -11.04 0.16
C PHE A 78 -15.19 -12.33 0.96
N GLU A 79 -16.11 -13.21 0.56
CA GLU A 79 -16.28 -14.50 1.25
C GLU A 79 -15.03 -15.37 1.18
N LYS A 80 -14.28 -15.32 0.06
CA LYS A 80 -13.03 -16.06 -0.07
C LYS A 80 -11.95 -15.49 0.84
N PHE A 81 -11.84 -14.17 0.90
CA PHE A 81 -10.98 -13.47 1.86
C PHE A 81 -11.29 -13.92 3.29
N LEU A 82 -12.55 -13.84 3.71
CA LEU A 82 -12.97 -14.27 5.04
C LEU A 82 -12.65 -15.74 5.31
N LYS A 83 -12.93 -16.64 4.35
CA LYS A 83 -12.63 -18.07 4.48
C LYS A 83 -11.12 -18.34 4.62
N ALA A 84 -10.29 -17.58 3.90
CA ALA A 84 -8.83 -17.70 3.99
C ALA A 84 -8.35 -17.35 5.40
N ILE A 85 -8.70 -16.15 5.88
CA ILE A 85 -8.26 -15.66 7.20
C ILE A 85 -8.84 -16.49 8.36
N SER A 86 -10.01 -17.12 8.16
CA SER A 86 -10.65 -18.00 9.16
C SER A 86 -10.22 -19.48 9.09
N LYS A 87 -9.20 -19.83 8.29
CA LYS A 87 -8.76 -21.24 8.06
C LYS A 87 -9.90 -22.19 7.64
N GLY A 88 -10.90 -21.70 6.92
CA GLY A 88 -12.02 -22.49 6.42
C GLY A 88 -12.97 -23.07 7.49
N GLN A 89 -12.81 -22.75 8.77
CA GLN A 89 -13.64 -23.33 9.85
C GLN A 89 -15.09 -22.83 9.83
N HIS A 90 -15.37 -21.71 9.18
CA HIS A 90 -16.70 -21.14 9.08
C HIS A 90 -16.93 -20.53 7.69
N THR A 91 -18.16 -20.62 7.18
CA THR A 91 -18.58 -19.96 5.92
C THR A 91 -19.75 -19.01 6.18
N GLY A 92 -19.84 -17.95 5.39
CA GLY A 92 -20.92 -16.95 5.51
C GLY A 92 -20.74 -15.94 6.66
N PRO A 93 -21.79 -15.16 7.02
CA PRO A 93 -21.74 -14.16 8.08
C PRO A 93 -21.32 -14.72 9.44
N PHE A 94 -21.54 -16.02 9.65
CA PHE A 94 -21.11 -16.75 10.85
C PHE A 94 -19.58 -16.84 11.01
N ALA A 95 -18.80 -16.80 9.92
CA ALA A 95 -17.34 -16.78 10.00
C ALA A 95 -16.81 -15.44 10.51
N VAL A 96 -17.41 -14.35 10.02
CA VAL A 96 -17.16 -12.99 10.51
C VAL A 96 -17.57 -12.91 11.97
N TYR A 97 -18.74 -13.44 12.32
CA TYR A 97 -19.24 -13.47 13.68
C TYR A 97 -18.34 -14.27 14.64
N ALA A 98 -17.83 -15.44 14.22
CA ALA A 98 -16.92 -16.26 15.03
C ALA A 98 -15.55 -15.57 15.21
N SER A 99 -15.02 -14.94 14.16
CA SER A 99 -13.81 -14.12 14.23
C SER A 99 -14.02 -12.90 15.13
N LEU A 100 -15.15 -12.21 15.03
CA LEU A 100 -15.52 -11.08 15.90
C LEU A 100 -15.76 -11.50 17.35
N LEU A 101 -16.31 -12.70 17.60
CA LEU A 101 -16.41 -13.30 18.93
C LEU A 101 -15.05 -13.64 19.52
N LYS A 102 -14.12 -14.16 18.70
CA LYS A 102 -12.76 -14.44 19.11
C LYS A 102 -11.97 -13.15 19.38
N ILE A 103 -12.17 -12.13 18.54
CA ILE A 103 -11.69 -10.77 18.75
C ILE A 103 -12.26 -10.22 20.06
N ARG A 104 -13.56 -10.38 20.34
CA ARG A 104 -14.18 -10.01 21.63
C ARG A 104 -13.54 -10.74 22.82
N GLN A 105 -13.30 -12.05 22.73
CA GLN A 105 -12.63 -12.81 23.79
C GLN A 105 -11.20 -12.33 24.00
N ASP A 106 -10.50 -11.99 22.92
CA ASP A 106 -9.17 -11.39 22.99
C ASP A 106 -9.22 -9.96 23.58
N PHE A 107 -10.26 -9.17 23.29
CA PHE A 107 -10.52 -7.84 23.89
C PHE A 107 -10.81 -7.93 25.39
N GLU A 108 -11.69 -8.83 25.82
CA GLU A 108 -12.00 -9.06 27.24
C GLU A 108 -10.72 -9.51 28.01
N ARG A 109 -9.75 -10.09 27.30
CA ARG A 109 -8.44 -10.48 27.85
C ARG A 109 -7.42 -9.33 27.84
N ILE A 110 -7.47 -8.46 26.84
CA ILE A 110 -6.64 -7.24 26.69
C ILE A 110 -7.07 -6.17 27.72
N GLN A 111 -8.37 -6.02 27.98
CA GLN A 111 -8.92 -5.11 28.98
C GLN A 111 -8.41 -5.46 30.40
N LYS A 112 -8.24 -6.75 30.70
CA LYS A 112 -7.59 -7.22 31.95
C LYS A 112 -6.11 -6.85 32.06
N LYS A 113 -5.47 -6.46 30.95
CA LYS A 113 -4.03 -6.16 30.86
C LYS A 113 -3.70 -4.67 30.70
N LYS A 114 -4.69 -3.76 30.68
CA LYS A 114 -4.49 -2.29 30.54
C LYS A 114 -3.59 -1.91 29.34
N ILE A 115 -3.96 -2.36 28.14
CA ILE A 115 -3.29 -1.94 26.90
C ILE A 115 -4.06 -0.75 26.31
N ASP A 116 -3.36 0.21 25.71
CA ASP A 116 -3.97 1.34 25.01
C ASP A 116 -4.83 0.85 23.83
N LEU A 117 -6.04 1.39 23.76
CA LEU A 117 -7.06 1.01 22.79
C LEU A 117 -7.04 1.98 21.60
N THR A 118 -7.20 1.48 20.37
CA THR A 118 -7.43 2.35 19.21
C THR A 118 -8.81 3.04 19.28
N VAL A 119 -9.06 4.02 18.41
CA VAL A 119 -10.36 4.72 18.36
C VAL A 119 -11.52 3.77 18.08
N TRP A 120 -11.33 2.78 17.21
CA TRP A 120 -12.35 1.77 16.93
C TRP A 120 -12.56 0.85 18.13
N GLU A 121 -11.48 0.42 18.78
CA GLU A 121 -11.53 -0.45 19.96
C GLU A 121 -12.20 0.24 21.14
N SER A 122 -11.94 1.54 21.33
CA SER A 122 -12.62 2.36 22.34
C SER A 122 -14.10 2.52 22.03
N LYS A 123 -14.49 2.74 20.76
CA LYS A 123 -15.90 2.79 20.34
C LYS A 123 -16.59 1.43 20.52
N PHE A 124 -15.90 0.35 20.20
CA PHE A 124 -16.39 -1.03 20.34
C PHE A 124 -16.50 -1.44 21.83
N LEU A 125 -15.54 -1.04 22.67
CA LEU A 125 -15.58 -1.25 24.11
C LEU A 125 -16.64 -0.40 24.80
N GLN A 126 -16.78 0.89 24.50
CA GLN A 126 -17.90 1.69 24.99
C GLN A 126 -19.26 1.07 24.61
N TYR A 127 -19.33 0.44 23.44
CA TYR A 127 -20.52 -0.25 22.96
C TYR A 127 -20.79 -1.58 23.71
N ILE A 128 -19.74 -2.30 24.14
CA ILE A 128 -19.83 -3.52 24.96
C ILE A 128 -20.06 -3.20 26.45
N GLU A 129 -19.42 -2.15 26.97
CA GLU A 129 -19.46 -1.70 28.37
C GLU A 129 -20.74 -0.97 28.73
N ASN A 130 -21.46 -0.40 27.74
CA ASN A 130 -22.87 -0.03 27.87
C ASN A 130 -23.73 -1.29 28.07
N LYS A 131 -23.61 -1.86 29.27
CA LYS A 131 -24.37 -2.99 29.81
C LYS A 131 -25.87 -2.73 29.64
N TYR A 132 -26.60 -3.80 29.31
CA TYR A 132 -28.07 -3.87 29.11
C TYR A 132 -28.60 -3.64 27.69
N ARG A 133 -28.05 -4.34 26.71
CA ARG A 133 -28.86 -4.76 25.56
C ARG A 133 -28.92 -6.29 25.47
N PRO A 134 -30.10 -6.90 25.30
CA PRO A 134 -30.24 -8.34 25.22
C PRO A 134 -29.30 -8.93 24.16
N LYS A 135 -28.87 -10.18 24.33
CA LYS A 135 -27.96 -10.91 23.42
C LYS A 135 -28.36 -10.73 21.94
N THR A 136 -29.66 -10.62 21.68
CA THR A 136 -30.28 -10.35 20.38
C THR A 136 -30.00 -8.96 19.79
N GLU A 137 -29.86 -7.89 20.58
CA GLU A 137 -29.51 -6.55 20.09
C GLU A 137 -28.01 -6.38 19.82
N PHE A 138 -27.15 -7.02 20.61
CA PHE A 138 -25.71 -7.08 20.29
C PHE A 138 -25.49 -7.85 18.98
N THR A 139 -26.11 -9.03 18.85
CA THR A 139 -26.07 -9.78 17.60
C THR A 139 -26.71 -9.01 16.46
N LYS A 140 -27.82 -8.28 16.68
CA LYS A 140 -28.44 -7.43 15.65
C LYS A 140 -27.53 -6.30 15.21
N ASN A 141 -26.91 -5.55 16.14
CA ASN A 141 -26.08 -4.40 15.79
C ASN A 141 -24.67 -4.81 15.28
N LEU A 142 -24.15 -5.95 15.72
CA LEU A 142 -22.98 -6.58 15.09
C LEU A 142 -23.34 -7.10 13.70
N MET A 143 -24.53 -7.67 13.52
CA MET A 143 -25.05 -8.05 12.20
C MET A 143 -25.37 -6.83 11.35
N ASP A 144 -25.75 -5.68 11.92
CA ASP A 144 -25.95 -4.41 11.21
C ASP A 144 -24.60 -3.81 10.82
N LEU A 145 -23.58 -3.89 11.68
CA LEU A 145 -22.19 -3.55 11.34
C LEU A 145 -21.68 -4.46 10.23
N VAL A 146 -21.84 -5.77 10.37
CA VAL A 146 -21.47 -6.75 9.34
C VAL A 146 -22.27 -6.47 8.07
N GLN A 147 -23.57 -6.22 8.15
CA GLN A 147 -24.44 -5.87 7.02
C GLN A 147 -24.04 -4.53 6.40
N ASP A 148 -23.60 -3.54 7.15
CA ASP A 148 -23.08 -2.27 6.65
C ASP A 148 -21.76 -2.49 5.93
N ILE A 149 -20.87 -3.31 6.50
CA ILE A 149 -19.68 -3.78 5.81
C ILE A 149 -20.13 -4.51 4.53
N PHE A 150 -21.18 -5.33 4.53
CA PHE A 150 -21.70 -6.04 3.34
C PHE A 150 -22.42 -5.12 2.32
N LYS A 151 -23.06 -4.03 2.76
CA LYS A 151 -23.81 -3.07 1.93
C LYS A 151 -22.89 -2.08 1.23
N ARG A 152 -21.70 -1.83 1.77
CA ARG A 152 -20.71 -0.90 1.23
C ARG A 152 -19.60 -1.65 0.47
N ARG A 153 -19.82 -2.41 -0.62
CA ARG A 153 -18.74 -3.35 -1.11
C ARG A 153 -18.34 -3.35 -2.58
N GLU A 154 -18.82 -2.42 -3.40
CA GLU A 154 -18.31 -2.38 -4.78
C GLU A 154 -16.83 -2.02 -4.80
N ASP A 155 -16.42 -1.00 -4.05
CA ASP A 155 -15.04 -0.52 -3.99
C ASP A 155 -14.53 -0.36 -2.54
N PRO A 156 -13.86 -1.37 -1.97
CA PRO A 156 -13.37 -1.31 -0.58
C PRO A 156 -12.24 -0.30 -0.39
N VAL A 157 -11.42 -0.09 -1.42
CA VAL A 157 -10.30 0.85 -1.34
C VAL A 157 -10.85 2.28 -1.29
N PHE A 158 -11.76 2.64 -2.20
CA PHE A 158 -12.42 3.95 -2.19
C PHE A 158 -12.98 4.31 -0.82
N GLN A 159 -13.62 3.35 -0.18
CA GLN A 159 -14.28 3.56 1.10
C GLN A 159 -13.30 3.72 2.23
N ALA A 160 -12.25 2.90 2.30
CA ALA A 160 -11.19 3.05 3.29
C ALA A 160 -10.54 4.43 3.18
N LEU A 161 -10.23 4.86 1.96
CA LEU A 161 -9.66 6.19 1.70
C LEU A 161 -10.61 7.33 2.08
N THR A 162 -11.92 7.14 1.91
CA THR A 162 -12.94 8.15 2.27
C THR A 162 -13.24 8.18 3.77
N SER A 163 -13.23 7.02 4.43
CA SER A 163 -13.51 6.89 5.86
C SER A 163 -12.32 7.22 6.74
N GLY A 164 -11.11 7.21 6.18
CA GLY A 164 -9.85 7.31 6.92
C GLY A 164 -9.46 6.00 7.61
N TYR A 165 -10.12 4.88 7.30
CA TYR A 165 -9.93 3.61 8.00
C TYR A 165 -10.19 2.36 7.14
N PHE A 166 -9.21 1.45 7.12
CA PHE A 166 -9.18 0.20 6.35
C PHE A 166 -9.39 -1.01 7.27
N LEU A 167 -10.66 -1.29 7.57
CA LEU A 167 -11.05 -2.36 8.50
C LEU A 167 -10.54 -3.74 8.09
N GLU A 168 -10.55 -4.05 6.80
CA GLU A 168 -10.13 -5.35 6.30
C GLU A 168 -8.64 -5.61 6.49
N LEU A 169 -7.81 -4.56 6.43
CA LEU A 169 -6.38 -4.65 6.72
C LEU A 169 -6.13 -4.85 8.21
N ASP A 170 -6.80 -4.09 9.08
CA ASP A 170 -6.71 -4.28 10.54
C ASP A 170 -7.11 -5.71 10.93
N LEU A 171 -8.20 -6.22 10.35
CA LEU A 171 -8.66 -7.59 10.58
C LEU A 171 -7.61 -8.63 10.16
N LEU A 172 -7.00 -8.44 8.98
CA LEU A 172 -5.92 -9.30 8.46
C LEU A 172 -4.75 -9.35 9.46
N ASN A 173 -4.25 -8.19 9.88
CA ASN A 173 -3.11 -8.07 10.79
C ASN A 173 -3.40 -8.63 12.19
N ARG A 174 -4.60 -8.38 12.74
CA ARG A 174 -5.00 -8.99 14.03
C ARG A 174 -5.02 -10.50 13.97
N ILE A 175 -5.51 -11.07 12.87
CA ILE A 175 -5.53 -12.52 12.68
C ILE A 175 -4.11 -13.05 12.58
N TYR A 176 -3.24 -12.38 11.83
CA TYR A 176 -1.80 -12.69 11.74
C TYR A 176 -1.16 -12.73 13.14
N PHE A 177 -1.26 -11.64 13.90
CA PHE A 177 -0.75 -11.59 15.28
C PHE A 177 -1.34 -12.68 16.18
N SER A 178 -2.63 -13.02 15.99
CA SER A 178 -3.27 -14.06 16.78
C SER A 178 -2.70 -15.45 16.53
N LYS A 179 -2.23 -15.72 15.30
CA LYS A 179 -1.61 -16.99 14.91
C LYS A 179 -0.19 -17.11 15.44
N HIS A 180 0.50 -15.99 15.64
CA HIS A 180 1.92 -15.96 16.00
C HIS A 180 2.17 -15.53 17.45
N LYS A 181 1.14 -15.52 18.32
CA LYS A 181 1.22 -15.15 19.76
C LYS A 181 2.37 -15.80 20.55
N LYS A 182 2.89 -16.95 20.11
CA LYS A 182 3.99 -17.66 20.78
C LYS A 182 5.37 -17.08 20.45
N GLU A 183 5.52 -16.37 19.34
CA GLU A 183 6.80 -15.95 18.77
C GLU A 183 7.12 -14.47 19.03
N ARG A 184 6.27 -13.73 19.75
CA ARG A 184 6.32 -12.25 19.85
C ARG A 184 6.42 -11.65 18.45
N PRO A 185 5.33 -11.69 17.67
CA PRO A 185 5.37 -11.16 16.31
C PRO A 185 5.77 -9.69 16.39
N PHE A 186 6.83 -9.34 15.66
CA PHE A 186 7.28 -7.96 15.62
C PHE A 186 6.26 -7.17 14.80
N VAL A 187 5.93 -5.95 15.24
CA VAL A 187 5.02 -5.06 14.49
C VAL A 187 5.54 -4.83 13.06
N SER A 188 6.86 -4.90 12.86
CA SER A 188 7.54 -4.84 11.56
C SER A 188 7.16 -5.96 10.58
N GLU A 189 6.47 -7.01 11.03
CA GLU A 189 5.97 -8.10 10.19
C GLU A 189 4.49 -7.93 9.84
N ALA A 190 3.83 -6.84 10.26
CA ALA A 190 2.45 -6.60 9.85
C ALA A 190 2.37 -6.11 8.41
N THR A 191 1.22 -6.31 7.77
CA THR A 191 0.96 -5.76 6.45
C THR A 191 0.62 -4.28 6.55
N GLU A 192 1.34 -3.46 5.79
CA GLU A 192 1.06 -2.02 5.63
C GLU A 192 1.04 -1.69 4.14
N LEU A 193 0.35 -0.61 3.76
CA LEU A 193 0.09 -0.29 2.36
C LEU A 193 0.54 1.13 2.01
N ILE A 194 1.08 1.31 0.80
CA ILE A 194 1.06 2.59 0.09
C ILE A 194 0.10 2.47 -1.08
N ILE A 195 -0.83 3.41 -1.18
CA ILE A 195 -1.88 3.45 -2.19
C ILE A 195 -1.76 4.74 -2.99
N ALA A 196 -1.64 4.60 -4.31
CA ALA A 196 -1.83 5.69 -5.25
C ALA A 196 -3.22 5.53 -5.90
N SER A 197 -4.06 6.57 -5.80
CA SER A 197 -5.39 6.55 -6.42
C SER A 197 -5.77 7.88 -7.04
N ASN A 198 -6.64 7.83 -8.06
CA ASN A 198 -7.34 9.01 -8.59
C ASN A 198 -8.66 9.32 -7.85
N LYS A 199 -9.07 8.48 -6.89
CA LYS A 199 -10.33 8.60 -6.14
C LYS A 199 -10.11 8.38 -4.63
N PRO A 200 -10.81 9.10 -3.74
CA PRO A 200 -11.81 10.15 -4.04
C PRO A 200 -11.22 11.42 -4.67
N LYS A 201 -9.92 11.64 -4.47
CA LYS A 201 -9.10 12.62 -5.17
C LYS A 201 -7.83 11.94 -5.66
N LEU A 202 -7.12 12.56 -6.60
CA LEU A 202 -5.75 12.14 -6.90
C LEU A 202 -4.89 12.36 -5.66
N GLY A 203 -4.49 11.27 -5.01
CA GLY A 203 -3.75 11.32 -3.76
C GLY A 203 -2.88 10.07 -3.52
N LEU A 204 -1.77 10.31 -2.84
CA LEU A 204 -0.93 9.29 -2.26
C LEU A 204 -1.38 9.05 -0.81
N PHE A 205 -1.54 7.79 -0.42
CA PHE A 205 -2.05 7.40 0.89
C PHE A 205 -1.15 6.31 1.48
N TYR A 206 -0.93 6.39 2.79
CA TYR A 206 -0.32 5.36 3.61
C TYR A 206 -1.40 4.73 4.50
N VAL A 207 -1.41 3.42 4.60
CA VAL A 207 -2.28 2.68 5.51
C VAL A 207 -1.41 1.89 6.46
N ASP A 208 -1.45 2.26 7.74
CA ASP A 208 -0.67 1.59 8.78
C ASP A 208 -1.21 0.18 9.09
N PHE A 209 -0.47 -0.55 9.91
CA PHE A 209 -0.85 -1.91 10.30
C PHE A 209 -2.17 -2.00 11.09
N GLN A 210 -2.66 -0.88 11.64
CA GLN A 210 -3.93 -0.79 12.37
C GLN A 210 -5.10 -0.40 11.44
N GLY A 211 -4.83 -0.21 10.15
CA GLY A 211 -5.79 0.22 9.14
C GLY A 211 -6.02 1.72 9.10
N THR A 212 -5.29 2.54 9.86
CA THR A 212 -5.43 4.00 9.80
C THR A 212 -4.92 4.51 8.46
N VAL A 213 -5.72 5.35 7.78
CA VAL A 213 -5.33 5.94 6.50
C VAL A 213 -4.80 7.35 6.72
N SER A 214 -3.54 7.56 6.36
CA SER A 214 -2.89 8.87 6.29
C SER A 214 -2.79 9.29 4.82
N ALA A 215 -3.36 10.43 4.46
CA ALA A 215 -3.19 11.00 3.13
C ALA A 215 -1.95 11.91 3.13
N SER A 216 -1.21 11.89 2.03
CA SER A 216 -0.33 13.01 1.67
C SER A 216 -1.18 14.29 1.69
N ASP A 217 -0.76 15.29 2.44
CA ASP A 217 -1.54 16.49 2.74
C ASP A 217 -1.83 17.30 1.46
N ASN A 218 -2.81 18.19 1.51
CA ASN A 218 -3.13 19.05 0.36
C ASN A 218 -2.29 20.33 0.33
N ASP A 219 -1.33 20.49 1.25
CA ASP A 219 -0.48 21.68 1.29
C ASP A 219 0.61 21.45 0.23
N ASP A 220 0.25 21.67 -1.05
CA ASP A 220 1.06 21.48 -2.27
C ASP A 220 2.37 22.32 -2.30
N LYS A 221 2.82 22.80 -1.15
CA LYS A 221 4.00 23.65 -0.93
C LYS A 221 5.30 22.86 -0.94
N MET A 222 5.27 21.57 -0.60
CA MET A 222 6.46 20.73 -0.50
C MET A 222 6.21 19.35 -1.11
N LEU A 223 7.30 18.63 -1.38
CA LEU A 223 7.27 17.26 -1.85
C LEU A 223 6.72 16.36 -0.75
N GLU A 224 5.79 15.49 -1.11
CA GLU A 224 5.23 14.50 -0.20
C GLU A 224 5.57 13.10 -0.71
N TYR A 225 6.04 12.25 0.20
CA TYR A 225 6.39 10.88 -0.10
C TYR A 225 6.15 9.98 1.12
N PHE A 226 6.01 8.68 0.86
CA PHE A 226 5.99 7.63 1.89
C PHE A 226 6.99 6.55 1.51
N CYS A 227 7.81 6.13 2.47
CA CYS A 227 8.75 5.02 2.35
C CYS A 227 8.31 3.90 3.29
N LEU A 228 8.28 2.65 2.82
CA LEU A 228 8.03 1.49 3.68
C LEU A 228 9.02 0.36 3.39
N GLY A 229 9.23 -0.47 4.40
CA GLY A 229 9.98 -1.72 4.31
C GLY A 229 11.46 -1.59 4.66
N SER A 230 12.26 -2.61 4.36
CA SER A 230 13.62 -2.77 4.91
C SER A 230 14.59 -1.67 4.47
N GLY A 231 14.49 -1.21 3.23
CA GLY A 231 15.34 -0.13 2.71
C GLY A 231 14.73 1.27 2.83
N SER A 232 13.60 1.43 3.55
CA SER A 232 12.92 2.72 3.72
C SER A 232 13.84 3.83 4.24
N VAL A 233 14.63 3.54 5.28
CA VAL A 233 15.61 4.47 5.88
C VAL A 233 16.59 5.00 4.83
N PHE A 234 17.07 4.14 3.92
CA PHE A 234 18.02 4.58 2.88
C PHE A 234 17.34 5.38 1.77
N SER A 235 16.07 5.10 1.47
CA SER A 235 15.28 5.94 0.59
C SER A 235 14.99 7.30 1.24
N GLU A 236 14.70 7.36 2.53
CA GLU A 236 14.50 8.62 3.27
C GLU A 236 15.78 9.47 3.31
N GLU A 237 16.91 8.87 3.67
CA GLU A 237 18.24 9.51 3.64
C GLU A 237 18.54 10.16 2.28
N TYR A 238 18.09 9.55 1.18
CA TYR A 238 18.29 10.07 -0.17
C TYR A 238 17.59 11.43 -0.39
N PHE A 239 16.39 11.60 0.18
CA PHE A 239 15.65 12.86 0.15
C PHE A 239 16.25 13.87 1.13
N GLU A 240 16.47 13.46 2.38
CA GLU A 240 16.91 14.34 3.46
C GLU A 240 18.30 14.96 3.19
N ASN A 241 19.21 14.17 2.62
CA ASN A 241 20.57 14.62 2.34
C ASN A 241 20.74 15.21 0.93
N ASN A 242 19.65 15.38 0.17
CA ASN A 242 19.66 15.86 -1.22
C ASN A 242 20.62 15.08 -2.13
N GLU A 243 20.75 13.76 -1.92
CA GLU A 243 21.72 12.95 -2.67
C GLU A 243 21.43 12.92 -4.19
N PHE A 244 20.19 13.24 -4.59
CA PHE A 244 19.74 13.32 -5.99
C PHE A 244 20.42 14.43 -6.83
N ASP A 245 21.10 15.39 -6.22
CA ASP A 245 21.80 16.44 -6.97
C ASP A 245 23.01 15.87 -7.71
N ASP A 246 23.79 15.00 -7.04
CA ASP A 246 25.04 14.42 -7.55
C ASP A 246 24.94 12.93 -7.91
N ASP A 247 23.75 12.33 -7.82
CA ASP A 247 23.55 10.91 -8.06
C ASP A 247 23.83 10.50 -9.52
N LYS A 248 24.90 9.70 -9.69
CA LYS A 248 25.34 9.14 -10.97
C LYS A 248 24.32 8.18 -11.58
N ASN A 249 23.45 7.56 -10.78
CA ASN A 249 22.43 6.64 -11.28
C ASN A 249 21.39 7.37 -12.12
N ILE A 250 21.01 8.58 -11.71
CA ILE A 250 19.96 9.37 -12.38
C ILE A 250 20.51 10.49 -13.27
N LYS A 251 21.82 10.77 -13.27
CA LYS A 251 22.43 11.84 -14.07
C LYS A 251 22.04 11.79 -15.56
N ASP A 252 22.12 10.62 -16.19
CA ASP A 252 21.76 10.46 -17.61
C ASP A 252 20.26 10.61 -17.85
N ILE A 253 19.45 10.19 -16.88
CA ILE A 253 17.99 10.29 -16.90
C ILE A 253 17.60 11.78 -16.81
N LYS A 254 18.15 12.51 -15.83
CA LYS A 254 17.97 13.97 -15.67
C LYS A 254 18.30 14.70 -16.96
N LYS A 255 19.46 14.44 -17.56
CA LYS A 255 19.89 15.07 -18.81
C LYS A 255 18.91 14.81 -19.97
N LYS A 256 18.48 13.57 -20.18
CA LYS A 256 17.59 13.21 -21.28
C LYS A 256 16.16 13.72 -21.07
N LEU A 257 15.70 13.82 -19.82
CA LEU A 257 14.40 14.38 -19.45
C LEU A 257 14.39 15.91 -19.27
N LYS A 258 15.55 16.56 -19.43
CA LYS A 258 15.74 18.00 -19.23
C LYS A 258 15.39 18.47 -17.80
N VAL A 259 15.76 17.65 -16.82
CA VAL A 259 15.65 17.98 -15.39
C VAL A 259 16.97 18.60 -14.95
N ASP A 260 17.03 19.92 -14.87
CA ASP A 260 18.25 20.65 -14.51
C ASP A 260 18.47 20.69 -13.00
N LYS A 261 17.42 21.05 -12.25
CA LYS A 261 17.42 21.12 -10.79
C LYS A 261 16.11 20.56 -10.25
N ILE A 262 16.17 19.84 -9.14
CA ILE A 262 14.98 19.37 -8.43
C ILE A 262 14.73 20.31 -7.25
N SER A 263 13.53 20.88 -7.17
CA SER A 263 13.08 21.70 -6.05
C SER A 263 11.88 21.04 -5.43
N PHE A 264 11.91 20.75 -4.13
CA PHE A 264 10.76 20.11 -3.46
C PHE A 264 9.49 20.98 -3.48
N ALA A 265 9.61 22.29 -3.72
CA ALA A 265 8.47 23.17 -3.89
C ALA A 265 7.82 23.12 -5.29
N ASP A 266 8.49 22.51 -6.29
CA ASP A 266 8.01 22.44 -7.67
C ASP A 266 8.55 21.16 -8.36
N VAL A 267 7.91 20.04 -8.05
CA VAL A 267 8.24 18.70 -8.54
C VAL A 267 7.20 18.29 -9.58
N GLY A 268 7.63 18.28 -10.84
CA GLY A 268 6.92 17.70 -11.98
C GLY A 268 7.08 16.19 -12.07
N LEU A 269 6.55 15.61 -13.14
CA LEU A 269 6.56 14.15 -13.32
C LEU A 269 7.98 13.61 -13.51
N SER A 270 8.78 14.29 -14.32
CA SER A 270 10.16 13.85 -14.62
C SER A 270 11.04 13.90 -13.38
N GLU A 271 10.91 14.95 -12.57
CA GLU A 271 11.57 15.10 -11.28
C GLU A 271 11.14 13.98 -10.31
N ALA A 272 9.84 13.73 -10.18
CA ALA A 272 9.32 12.69 -9.29
C ALA A 272 9.78 11.29 -9.70
N VAL A 273 9.86 10.98 -10.99
CA VAL A 273 10.40 9.69 -11.46
C VAL A 273 11.89 9.57 -11.17
N CYS A 274 12.68 10.63 -11.39
CA CYS A 274 14.09 10.65 -11.01
C CYS A 274 14.28 10.41 -9.51
N LEU A 275 13.51 11.11 -8.68
CA LEU A 275 13.53 10.96 -7.23
C LEU A 275 13.16 9.54 -6.81
N ALA A 276 12.04 9.01 -7.31
CA ALA A 276 11.57 7.67 -6.94
C ALA A 276 12.56 6.58 -7.35
N TYR A 277 13.06 6.63 -8.58
CA TYR A 277 14.03 5.66 -9.08
C TYR A 277 15.37 5.76 -8.33
N GLY A 278 15.88 6.98 -8.10
CA GLY A 278 17.14 7.22 -7.38
C GLY A 278 17.08 6.72 -5.94
N ALA A 279 16.02 7.06 -5.21
CA ALA A 279 15.82 6.63 -3.82
C ALA A 279 15.69 5.10 -3.70
N LEU A 280 15.03 4.43 -4.63
CA LEU A 280 14.95 2.97 -4.65
C LEU A 280 16.29 2.33 -5.02
N LYS A 281 17.03 2.86 -6.02
CA LYS A 281 18.39 2.37 -6.32
C LYS A 281 19.35 2.57 -5.14
N LYS A 282 19.20 3.66 -4.38
CA LYS A 282 19.96 3.88 -3.16
C LYS A 282 19.67 2.80 -2.11
N ALA A 283 18.39 2.49 -1.89
CA ALA A 283 17.99 1.40 -1.01
C ALA A 283 18.58 0.07 -1.46
N VAL A 284 18.45 -0.28 -2.74
CA VAL A 284 19.05 -1.50 -3.33
C VAL A 284 20.55 -1.63 -3.07
N LEU A 285 21.30 -0.53 -3.13
CA LEU A 285 22.75 -0.55 -2.93
C LEU A 285 23.16 -0.76 -1.47
N LYS A 286 22.30 -0.40 -0.51
CA LYS A 286 22.61 -0.41 0.92
C LYS A 286 21.87 -1.51 1.70
N ASP A 287 20.70 -1.93 1.23
CA ASP A 287 19.85 -2.93 1.87
C ASP A 287 20.04 -4.31 1.19
N PRO A 288 20.61 -5.31 1.89
CA PRO A 288 20.81 -6.65 1.33
C PRO A 288 19.49 -7.36 1.00
N ASP A 289 18.39 -6.93 1.62
CA ASP A 289 17.06 -7.48 1.42
C ASP A 289 16.30 -6.84 0.24
N SER A 290 16.90 -5.85 -0.43
CA SER A 290 16.33 -5.20 -1.61
C SER A 290 16.82 -5.82 -2.93
N SER A 291 16.03 -5.72 -4.00
CA SER A 291 16.36 -6.22 -5.36
C SER A 291 16.70 -5.12 -6.35
N GLU A 292 17.70 -5.37 -7.20
CA GLU A 292 18.09 -4.46 -8.29
C GLU A 292 16.96 -4.14 -9.28
N LYS A 293 15.95 -5.02 -9.36
CA LYS A 293 14.79 -4.84 -10.24
C LYS A 293 13.74 -3.99 -9.56
N ILE A 294 13.39 -2.88 -10.19
CA ILE A 294 12.44 -1.89 -9.67
C ILE A 294 11.25 -1.81 -10.61
N ASP A 295 10.04 -1.92 -10.05
CA ASP A 295 8.79 -1.54 -10.71
C ASP A 295 8.46 -0.08 -10.37
N LEU A 296 8.03 0.68 -11.37
CA LEU A 296 7.53 2.05 -11.22
C LEU A 296 6.19 2.20 -11.93
N ILE A 297 5.18 2.71 -11.23
CA ILE A 297 3.84 2.96 -11.76
C ILE A 297 3.52 4.44 -11.61
N ILE A 298 3.14 5.08 -12.71
CA ILE A 298 2.60 6.43 -12.69
C ILE A 298 1.08 6.33 -12.62
N VAL A 299 0.46 6.96 -11.63
CA VAL A 299 -1.00 7.11 -11.52
C VAL A 299 -1.37 8.58 -11.73
N ASP A 300 -2.27 8.84 -12.66
CA ASP A 300 -2.80 10.19 -12.93
C ASP A 300 -4.34 10.17 -12.93
N LYS A 301 -4.96 11.32 -13.21
CA LYS A 301 -6.43 11.43 -13.30
C LYS A 301 -7.04 10.49 -14.36
N GLY A 302 -6.29 10.11 -15.39
CA GLY A 302 -6.77 9.41 -16.59
C GLY A 302 -6.36 7.94 -16.72
N GLY A 303 -5.54 7.39 -15.81
CA GLY A 303 -5.04 6.04 -15.88
C GLY A 303 -3.90 5.74 -14.91
N PHE A 304 -3.39 4.53 -15.00
CA PHE A 304 -2.01 4.23 -14.62
C PHE A 304 -1.17 3.93 -15.87
N PHE A 305 0.14 4.12 -15.75
CA PHE A 305 1.14 3.74 -16.73
C PHE A 305 2.24 2.94 -16.03
N ASP A 306 2.47 1.74 -16.54
CA ASP A 306 3.42 0.79 -15.97
C ASP A 306 4.79 0.95 -16.63
N LEU A 307 5.70 1.66 -15.96
CA LEU A 307 7.08 1.82 -16.44
C LEU A 307 7.88 0.54 -16.26
N GLY A 308 7.63 -0.22 -15.19
CA GLY A 308 8.31 -1.50 -14.92
C GLY A 308 8.14 -2.48 -16.06
N LYS A 309 6.90 -2.71 -16.49
CA LYS A 309 6.60 -3.55 -17.66
C LYS A 309 7.29 -3.05 -18.94
N HIS A 310 7.35 -1.74 -19.14
CA HIS A 310 8.02 -1.17 -20.31
C HIS A 310 9.54 -1.40 -20.29
N ILE A 311 10.16 -1.38 -19.10
CA ILE A 311 11.56 -1.71 -18.88
C ILE A 311 11.81 -3.20 -19.16
N GLU A 312 10.96 -4.09 -18.66
CA GLU A 312 11.08 -5.54 -18.91
C GLU A 312 11.04 -5.89 -20.40
N GLU A 313 10.10 -5.30 -21.15
CA GLU A 313 9.93 -5.52 -22.60
C GLU A 313 11.19 -5.16 -23.42
N ARG A 314 12.08 -4.30 -22.87
CA ARG A 314 13.29 -3.82 -23.54
C ARG A 314 14.58 -4.59 -23.17
N LYS A 315 14.52 -5.57 -22.26
CA LYS A 315 15.64 -6.32 -21.66
C LYS A 315 16.60 -5.44 -20.81
N LYS A 316 17.24 -6.06 -19.81
CA LYS A 316 18.02 -5.40 -18.72
C LYS A 316 19.13 -4.44 -19.16
N GLU A 317 19.77 -4.67 -20.31
CA GLU A 317 20.97 -3.92 -20.73
C GLU A 317 20.70 -2.44 -21.03
N VAL A 318 19.43 -2.02 -21.05
CA VAL A 318 19.04 -0.66 -21.42
C VAL A 318 18.00 -0.03 -20.46
N GLU A 319 17.99 -0.43 -19.17
CA GLU A 319 17.01 0.00 -18.16
C GLU A 319 16.78 1.52 -18.14
N LYS A 320 17.86 2.32 -18.12
CA LYS A 320 17.76 3.79 -18.11
C LYS A 320 17.10 4.34 -19.38
N GLU A 321 17.41 3.78 -20.55
CA GLU A 321 16.81 4.28 -21.80
C GLU A 321 15.36 3.85 -21.93
N ALA A 322 15.02 2.65 -21.47
CA ALA A 322 13.64 2.18 -21.40
C ALA A 322 12.80 3.06 -20.45
N LEU A 323 13.36 3.47 -19.30
CA LEU A 323 12.70 4.41 -18.39
C LEU A 323 12.40 5.74 -19.11
N ILE A 324 13.38 6.31 -19.80
CA ILE A 324 13.26 7.58 -20.54
C ILE A 324 12.25 7.47 -21.69
N GLU A 325 12.30 6.38 -22.45
CA GLU A 325 11.34 6.09 -23.51
C GLU A 325 9.92 5.95 -22.95
N GLY A 326 9.76 5.25 -21.83
CA GLY A 326 8.48 5.08 -21.13
C GLY A 326 7.86 6.40 -20.72
N ILE A 327 8.67 7.29 -20.15
CA ILE A 327 8.25 8.65 -19.76
C ILE A 327 7.83 9.46 -21.00
N ASN A 328 8.62 9.44 -22.07
CA ASN A 328 8.26 10.11 -23.33
C ASN A 328 6.98 9.55 -23.94
N LYS A 329 6.79 8.22 -23.90
CA LYS A 329 5.57 7.54 -24.35
C LYS A 329 4.36 7.95 -23.52
N TYR A 330 4.52 8.10 -22.20
CA TYR A 330 3.47 8.63 -21.32
C TYR A 330 3.07 10.06 -21.70
N PHE A 331 4.03 10.98 -21.86
CA PHE A 331 3.74 12.36 -22.26
C PHE A 331 3.02 12.44 -23.61
N ASN A 332 3.47 11.65 -24.60
CA ASN A 332 2.83 11.54 -25.91
C ASN A 332 1.39 10.99 -25.84
N LYS A 333 1.10 10.10 -24.90
CA LYS A 333 -0.25 9.57 -24.67
C LYS A 333 -1.15 10.63 -24.04
N LYS A 334 -0.63 11.42 -23.09
CA LYS A 334 -1.36 12.52 -22.41
C LYS A 334 -1.72 13.62 -23.40
N SER A 335 -0.79 14.05 -24.25
CA SER A 335 -1.03 15.11 -25.25
C SER A 335 -2.05 14.73 -26.34
N LYS A 336 -2.17 13.44 -26.68
CA LYS A 336 -3.22 12.95 -27.59
C LYS A 336 -4.61 12.96 -26.97
N LYS A 337 -4.72 12.79 -25.65
CA LYS A 337 -6.00 12.83 -24.93
C LYS A 337 -6.51 14.26 -24.75
N SER A 338 -5.65 15.26 -24.60
CA SER A 338 -6.06 16.66 -24.40
C SER A 338 -6.56 17.37 -25.67
N LYS A 339 -6.35 16.77 -26.85
CA LYS A 339 -6.81 17.31 -28.15
C LYS A 339 -8.17 16.76 -28.60
N LYS A 340 -8.72 15.78 -27.89
CA LYS A 340 -10.07 15.24 -28.11
C LYS A 340 -10.99 15.81 -27.04
#